data_AF-A0A448ZTH6-F1
#
_entry.id   AF-A0A448ZTH6-F1
#
_cell.length_a   1.000
_cell.length_b   1.000
_cell.length_c   1.000
_cell.angle_alpha   90.00
_cell.angle_beta   90.00
_cell.angle_gamma   90.00
#
_symmetry.space_group_name_H-M   'P 1'
#
loop_
_entity.id
_entity.type
_entity.pdbx_description
1 polymer ?
#
loop_
_entity_poly.entity_id
_entity_poly.type
_entity_poly.pdbx_seq_one_letter_code
_entity_poly.pdbx_strand_id
1 'polypeptide(L)'
;MGNNRRTTTHHLYRVLFTILVAWSTTIALCGTHARADSLEDEYVRQVIEEDQQHYNDYHTGGDDDDEHAARQQQQQQQRQHQHDEEDAFRSQRQRMQEEREAAEREAADRMAAERERQFEAEVQRMNEEQRKLARKQKKIDGRVVKSVLRASGNKNLYAVLGIRHRFPGLKIPAREVDLFGALRFTIPGISLFSGELSEKQIRKQFRKRAMEVHPDKNRDGRAQEAFVAVEEAAAVLSDPRQREAYDAERARQQKEQLERYKGAVKTAMAYAWALTRRTVQVIQTLLGPFFVPVAIILALII
;
A
#
# COMPACT_ATOMS: atom_id res chain seq x y z
N MET A 1 -25.35 -10.39 -1.73
CA MET A 1 -24.22 -10.74 -2.62
C MET A 1 -23.18 -11.48 -1.78
N GLY A 2 -23.37 -12.79 -1.58
CA GLY A 2 -22.43 -13.67 -0.87
C GLY A 2 -21.66 -14.48 -1.89
N ASN A 3 -20.33 -14.35 -1.90
CA ASN A 3 -19.47 -15.03 -2.86
C ASN A 3 -18.85 -16.26 -2.18
N ASN A 4 -19.48 -17.41 -2.36
CA ASN A 4 -19.02 -18.71 -1.90
C ASN A 4 -18.32 -19.41 -3.06
N ARG A 5 -16.98 -19.52 -3.02
CA ARG A 5 -16.20 -20.46 -3.83
C ARG A 5 -14.73 -20.42 -3.39
N ARG A 6 -14.29 -21.44 -2.65
CA ARG A 6 -12.94 -22.08 -2.67
C ARG A 6 -12.73 -22.95 -1.42
N THR A 7 -13.20 -24.20 -1.45
CA THR A 7 -12.73 -25.26 -0.54
C THR A 7 -12.96 -26.64 -1.17
N THR A 8 -12.14 -27.03 -2.15
CA THR A 8 -12.23 -28.37 -2.79
C THR A 8 -10.86 -29.04 -3.00
N THR A 9 -9.86 -28.72 -2.17
CA THR A 9 -8.52 -29.34 -2.27
C THR A 9 -8.05 -30.08 -1.01
N HIS A 10 -8.78 -30.01 0.11
CA HIS A 10 -8.34 -30.65 1.37
C HIS A 10 -9.00 -32.01 1.69
N HIS A 11 -9.90 -32.52 0.84
CA HIS A 11 -10.58 -33.80 1.09
C HIS A 11 -9.92 -35.04 0.47
N LEU A 12 -8.95 -34.87 -0.45
CA LEU A 12 -8.29 -36.01 -1.11
C LEU A 12 -7.14 -36.61 -0.30
N TYR A 13 -6.53 -35.88 0.64
CA TYR A 13 -5.41 -36.39 1.44
C TYR A 13 -5.82 -37.05 2.77
N ARG A 14 -7.11 -36.96 3.18
CA ARG A 14 -7.62 -37.66 4.38
C ARG A 14 -8.11 -39.08 4.11
N VAL A 15 -8.26 -39.49 2.85
CA VAL A 15 -8.68 -40.85 2.47
C VAL A 15 -7.47 -41.78 2.26
N LEU A 16 -6.28 -41.24 1.98
CA LEU A 16 -5.06 -42.02 1.77
C LEU A 16 -4.25 -42.29 3.05
N PHE A 17 -4.62 -41.69 4.20
CA PHE A 17 -3.90 -41.84 5.46
C PHE A 17 -4.58 -42.79 6.47
N THR A 18 -5.74 -43.36 6.13
CA THR A 18 -6.50 -44.26 7.01
C THR A 18 -6.36 -45.74 6.67
N ILE A 19 -5.41 -46.14 5.82
CA ILE A 19 -5.25 -47.54 5.38
C ILE A 19 -3.97 -48.22 5.90
N LEU A 20 -3.01 -47.53 6.53
CA LEU A 20 -1.70 -48.16 6.80
C LEU A 20 -1.23 -48.28 8.25
N VAL A 21 -2.03 -47.95 9.27
CA VAL A 21 -1.58 -48.18 10.65
C VAL A 21 -2.72 -48.65 11.54
N ALA A 22 -2.43 -49.79 12.19
CA ALA A 22 -3.22 -50.51 13.18
C ALA A 22 -4.31 -51.38 12.53
N TRP A 23 -4.36 -52.69 12.72
CA TRP A 23 -4.15 -53.45 13.94
C TRP A 23 -3.54 -54.82 13.57
N SER A 24 -2.40 -55.21 14.14
CA SER A 24 -2.34 -56.02 15.36
C SER A 24 -3.11 -57.35 15.21
N THR A 25 -2.34 -58.45 15.15
CA THR A 25 -2.44 -59.60 16.08
C THR A 25 -3.88 -60.01 16.46
N THR A 26 -4.36 -61.24 16.28
CA THR A 26 -3.82 -62.50 16.81
C THR A 26 -4.75 -63.66 16.40
N ILE A 27 -4.19 -64.79 15.95
CA ILE A 27 -4.50 -66.21 16.26
C ILE A 27 -5.99 -66.67 16.30
N ALA A 28 -6.39 -67.67 15.49
CA ALA A 28 -6.42 -69.09 15.88
C ALA A 28 -7.15 -69.99 14.86
N LEU A 29 -6.46 -71.08 14.50
CA LEU A 29 -6.90 -72.47 14.38
C LEU A 29 -8.12 -72.91 13.54
N CYS A 30 -7.82 -74.03 12.85
CA CYS A 30 -8.67 -75.18 12.49
C CYS A 30 -9.21 -75.16 11.05
N GLY A 31 -9.01 -76.15 10.20
CA GLY A 31 -8.31 -77.43 10.31
C GLY A 31 -8.86 -78.35 9.21
N THR A 32 -8.02 -79.23 8.67
CA THR A 32 -8.37 -80.49 7.95
C THR A 32 -9.11 -80.36 6.60
N HIS A 33 -8.89 -81.14 5.53
CA HIS A 33 -8.39 -82.51 5.41
C HIS A 33 -8.13 -82.87 3.92
N ALA A 34 -7.14 -83.77 3.70
CA ALA A 34 -6.98 -84.74 2.60
C ALA A 34 -6.77 -84.20 1.15
N ARG A 35 -5.94 -84.80 0.28
CA ARG A 35 -5.64 -86.23 0.01
C ARG A 35 -4.39 -86.29 -0.92
N ALA A 36 -3.31 -87.03 -0.61
CA ALA A 36 -2.99 -88.43 -1.02
C ALA A 36 -3.09 -88.63 -2.55
N ASP A 37 -2.14 -89.18 -3.32
CA ASP A 37 -0.90 -89.97 -3.19
C ASP A 37 -0.04 -89.64 -4.46
N SER A 38 1.25 -89.92 -4.65
CA SER A 38 2.05 -91.15 -4.51
C SER A 38 3.53 -90.78 -4.77
N LEU A 39 4.47 -91.00 -3.85
CA LEU A 39 5.31 -92.21 -3.72
C LEU A 39 6.21 -92.50 -4.93
N GLU A 40 7.44 -91.98 -4.87
CA GLU A 40 8.75 -92.48 -5.38
C GLU A 40 9.62 -91.28 -5.80
N ASP A 41 10.55 -90.81 -4.95
CA ASP A 41 11.85 -90.19 -5.36
C ASP A 41 12.63 -89.47 -4.22
N GLU A 42 12.03 -89.15 -3.08
CA GLU A 42 12.71 -88.36 -2.03
C GLU A 42 13.25 -89.18 -0.83
N TYR A 43 13.25 -90.52 -0.91
CA TYR A 43 13.84 -91.39 0.13
C TYR A 43 15.21 -91.97 -0.27
N VAL A 44 15.61 -91.85 -1.54
CA VAL A 44 16.91 -92.37 -2.03
C VAL A 44 18.01 -91.29 -2.09
N ARG A 45 17.65 -90.00 -2.01
CA ARG A 45 18.62 -88.90 -2.13
C ARG A 45 19.24 -88.47 -0.79
N GLN A 46 18.54 -88.66 0.32
CA GLN A 46 19.10 -88.37 1.66
C GLN A 46 20.01 -89.48 2.18
N VAL A 47 19.75 -90.75 1.82
CA VAL A 47 20.55 -91.88 2.34
C VAL A 47 21.87 -92.09 1.57
N ILE A 48 22.00 -91.58 0.34
CA ILE A 48 23.26 -91.68 -0.43
C ILE A 48 24.21 -90.50 -0.16
N GLU A 49 23.70 -89.34 0.27
CA GLU A 49 24.58 -88.21 0.67
C GLU A 49 25.08 -88.32 2.12
N GLU A 50 24.35 -89.00 3.02
CA GLU A 50 24.80 -89.21 4.40
C GLU A 50 25.88 -90.31 4.54
N ASP A 51 25.91 -91.34 3.68
CA ASP A 51 26.94 -92.40 3.77
C ASP A 51 28.22 -92.15 2.94
N GLN A 52 28.25 -91.16 2.03
CA GLN A 52 29.49 -90.74 1.37
C GLN A 52 30.25 -89.64 2.09
N GLN A 53 29.60 -88.88 2.98
CA GLN A 53 30.31 -87.92 3.84
C GLN A 53 30.94 -88.58 5.07
N HIS A 54 30.50 -89.79 5.46
CA HIS A 54 31.08 -90.49 6.59
C HIS A 54 32.32 -91.36 6.26
N TYR A 55 32.61 -91.62 4.97
CA TYR A 55 33.72 -92.49 4.55
C TYR A 55 34.99 -91.75 4.07
N ASN A 56 35.00 -90.42 3.98
CA ASN A 56 36.18 -89.64 3.60
C ASN A 56 36.92 -88.97 4.78
N ASP A 57 36.50 -89.22 6.02
CA ASP A 57 37.03 -88.52 7.21
C ASP A 57 38.09 -89.32 8.00
N TYR A 58 38.50 -90.51 7.52
CA TYR A 58 39.36 -91.39 8.31
C TYR A 58 40.69 -91.80 7.69
N HIS A 59 41.25 -91.08 6.70
CA HIS A 59 42.60 -91.36 6.18
C HIS A 59 43.43 -90.11 5.81
N THR A 60 43.59 -89.18 6.77
CA THR A 60 44.77 -88.29 6.87
C THR A 60 45.04 -88.00 8.36
N GLY A 61 45.48 -89.04 9.07
CA GLY A 61 46.21 -88.87 10.32
C GLY A 61 47.68 -88.70 9.98
N GLY A 62 48.18 -87.47 10.04
CA GLY A 62 49.59 -87.16 9.82
C GLY A 62 49.82 -85.66 9.68
N ASP A 63 50.21 -85.02 10.79
CA ASP A 63 50.88 -83.71 10.86
C ASP A 63 50.06 -82.42 10.63
N ASP A 64 48.78 -82.34 11.03
CA ASP A 64 47.91 -81.17 10.74
C ASP A 64 47.54 -80.26 11.94
N ASP A 65 48.18 -80.40 13.10
CA ASP A 65 47.98 -79.45 14.22
C ASP A 65 48.39 -78.01 13.83
N ASP A 66 49.39 -77.87 12.94
CA ASP A 66 49.84 -76.60 12.40
C ASP A 66 48.85 -76.01 11.37
N GLU A 67 48.15 -76.84 10.59
CA GLU A 67 47.24 -76.39 9.53
C GLU A 67 45.88 -75.92 10.07
N HIS A 68 45.34 -76.60 11.09
CA HIS A 68 44.15 -76.14 11.81
C HIS A 68 44.43 -74.86 12.61
N ALA A 69 45.61 -74.74 13.24
CA ALA A 69 46.04 -73.51 13.90
C ALA A 69 46.21 -72.36 12.88
N ALA A 70 46.78 -72.63 11.70
CA ALA A 70 46.91 -71.66 10.62
C ALA A 70 45.55 -71.19 10.08
N ARG A 71 44.58 -72.09 9.88
CA ARG A 71 43.20 -71.72 9.47
C ARG A 71 42.47 -70.90 10.54
N GLN A 72 42.65 -71.22 11.82
CA GLN A 72 42.08 -70.43 12.92
C GLN A 72 42.71 -69.03 12.99
N GLN A 73 44.04 -68.93 12.83
CA GLN A 73 44.74 -67.64 12.75
C GLN A 73 44.29 -66.85 11.53
N GLN A 74 44.14 -67.48 10.36
CA GLN A 74 43.67 -66.82 9.15
C GLN A 74 42.21 -66.34 9.28
N GLN A 75 41.32 -67.13 9.89
CA GLN A 75 39.96 -66.68 10.20
C GLN A 75 39.94 -65.55 11.24
N GLN A 76 40.83 -65.59 12.23
CA GLN A 76 40.96 -64.52 13.22
C GLN A 76 41.46 -63.23 12.57
N GLN A 77 42.43 -63.33 11.65
CA GLN A 77 42.91 -62.20 10.84
C GLN A 77 41.82 -61.67 9.91
N GLN A 78 41.02 -62.53 9.28
CA GLN A 78 39.89 -62.11 8.43
C GLN A 78 38.80 -61.40 9.24
N ARG A 79 38.45 -61.90 10.43
CA ARG A 79 37.50 -61.23 11.34
C ARG A 79 38.03 -59.90 11.84
N GLN A 80 39.32 -59.82 12.16
CA GLN A 80 39.97 -58.56 12.54
C GLN A 80 39.92 -57.56 11.37
N HIS A 81 40.26 -58.00 10.16
CA HIS A 81 40.20 -57.15 8.97
C HIS A 81 38.77 -56.66 8.69
N GLN A 82 37.76 -57.52 8.80
CA GLN A 82 36.35 -57.13 8.62
C GLN A 82 35.90 -56.14 9.71
N HIS A 83 36.30 -56.35 10.96
CA HIS A 83 36.00 -55.44 12.07
C HIS A 83 36.67 -54.07 11.86
N ASP A 84 37.94 -54.04 11.45
CA ASP A 84 38.68 -52.82 11.18
C ASP A 84 38.07 -52.04 10.00
N GLU A 85 37.61 -52.75 8.96
CA GLU A 85 36.87 -52.16 7.84
C GLU A 85 35.51 -51.57 8.26
N GLU A 86 34.75 -52.29 9.10
CA GLU A 86 33.49 -51.79 9.64
C GLU A 86 33.69 -50.55 10.51
N ASP A 87 34.72 -50.54 11.36
CA ASP A 87 35.05 -49.40 12.21
C ASP A 87 35.53 -48.19 11.41
N ALA A 88 36.32 -48.41 10.36
CA ALA A 88 36.71 -47.37 9.42
C ALA A 88 35.48 -46.77 8.73
N PHE A 89 34.54 -47.60 8.27
CA PHE A 89 33.30 -47.15 7.64
C PHE A 89 32.36 -46.41 8.62
N ARG A 90 32.23 -46.90 9.86
CA ARG A 90 31.47 -46.23 10.93
C ARG A 90 32.08 -44.86 11.25
N SER A 91 33.40 -44.78 11.38
CA SER A 91 34.14 -43.54 11.61
C SER A 91 33.97 -42.55 10.46
N GLN A 92 34.06 -43.02 9.20
CA GLN A 92 33.84 -42.19 8.02
C GLN A 92 32.41 -41.65 7.97
N ARG A 93 31.40 -42.49 8.26
CA ARG A 93 30.00 -42.06 8.32
C ARG A 93 29.74 -41.03 9.41
N GLN A 94 30.35 -41.19 10.59
CA GLN A 94 30.24 -40.21 11.68
C GLN A 94 30.83 -38.86 11.27
N ARG A 95 32.03 -38.84 10.68
CA ARG A 95 32.63 -37.60 10.14
C ARG A 95 31.73 -36.94 9.10
N MET A 96 31.19 -37.72 8.15
CA MET A 96 30.25 -37.21 7.15
C MET A 96 28.95 -36.68 7.78
N GLN A 97 28.45 -37.28 8.87
CA GLN A 97 27.28 -36.78 9.59
C GLN A 97 27.58 -35.48 10.34
N GLU A 98 28.71 -35.41 11.05
CA GLU A 98 29.17 -34.21 11.75
C GLU A 98 29.41 -33.05 10.78
N GLU A 99 30.02 -33.31 9.62
CA GLU A 99 30.19 -32.32 8.55
C GLU A 99 28.85 -31.81 8.01
N ARG A 100 27.87 -32.70 7.81
CA ARG A 100 26.51 -32.32 7.37
C ARG A 100 25.79 -31.50 8.43
N GLU A 101 25.86 -31.89 9.70
CA GLU A 101 25.26 -31.15 10.81
C GLU A 101 25.93 -29.77 10.99
N ALA A 102 27.26 -29.69 10.85
CA ALA A 102 27.97 -28.42 10.87
C ALA A 102 27.54 -27.52 9.71
N ALA A 103 27.46 -28.07 8.49
CA ALA A 103 26.96 -27.35 7.32
C ALA A 103 25.51 -26.89 7.49
N GLU A 104 24.64 -27.70 8.10
CA GLU A 104 23.26 -27.34 8.41
C GLU A 104 23.17 -26.22 9.47
N ARG A 105 23.99 -26.26 10.51
CA ARG A 105 24.07 -25.18 11.52
C ARG A 105 24.56 -23.88 10.89
N GLU A 106 25.63 -23.92 10.10
CA GLU A 106 26.10 -22.75 9.36
C GLU A 106 25.05 -22.21 8.38
N ALA A 107 24.28 -23.10 7.73
CA ALA A 107 23.17 -22.67 6.87
C ALA A 107 22.05 -22.03 7.70
N ALA A 108 21.72 -22.58 8.87
CA ALA A 108 20.73 -22.02 9.79
C ALA A 108 21.15 -20.63 10.30
N ASP A 109 22.42 -20.46 10.67
CA ASP A 109 22.97 -19.17 11.12
C ASP A 109 22.97 -18.12 10.01
N ARG A 110 23.32 -18.52 8.77
CA ARG A 110 23.21 -17.66 7.59
C ARG A 110 21.77 -17.20 7.37
N MET A 111 20.80 -18.13 7.41
CA MET A 111 19.39 -17.80 7.27
C MET A 111 18.87 -16.94 8.43
N ALA A 112 19.38 -17.13 9.65
CA ALA A 112 19.04 -16.29 10.80
C ALA A 112 19.55 -14.85 10.60
N ALA A 113 20.81 -14.69 10.20
CA ALA A 113 21.42 -13.39 9.93
C ALA A 113 20.72 -12.65 8.77
N GLU A 114 20.31 -13.35 7.72
CA GLU A 114 19.53 -12.76 6.63
C GLU A 114 18.15 -12.27 7.09
N ARG A 115 17.44 -13.06 7.91
CA ARG A 115 16.14 -12.67 8.47
C ARG A 115 16.27 -11.46 9.39
N GLU A 116 17.31 -11.40 10.20
CA GLU A 116 17.59 -10.25 11.06
C GLU A 116 17.84 -8.99 10.23
N ARG A 117 18.69 -9.07 9.19
CA ARG A 117 18.92 -7.94 8.26
C ARG A 117 17.64 -7.50 7.55
N GLN A 118 16.81 -8.44 7.11
CA GLN A 118 15.52 -8.13 6.48
C GLN A 118 14.59 -7.41 7.47
N PHE A 119 14.50 -7.91 8.69
CA PHE A 119 13.70 -7.32 9.75
C PHE A 119 14.20 -5.90 10.10
N GLU A 120 15.49 -5.71 10.28
CA GLU A 120 16.09 -4.39 10.52
C GLU A 120 15.79 -3.41 9.38
N ALA A 121 15.96 -3.85 8.13
CA ALA A 121 15.66 -3.04 6.96
C ALA A 121 14.17 -2.67 6.89
N GLU A 122 13.26 -3.59 7.24
CA GLU A 122 11.82 -3.34 7.31
C GLU A 122 11.48 -2.34 8.42
N VAL A 123 12.05 -2.49 9.62
CA VAL A 123 11.89 -1.55 10.73
C VAL A 123 12.38 -0.16 10.34
N GLN A 124 13.53 -0.05 9.68
CA GLN A 124 14.05 1.23 9.18
C GLN A 124 13.11 1.85 8.14
N ARG A 125 12.65 1.06 7.15
CA ARG A 125 11.68 1.53 6.15
C ARG A 125 10.40 2.05 6.79
N MET A 126 9.84 1.30 7.72
CA MET A 126 8.64 1.69 8.45
C MET A 126 8.85 3.00 9.23
N ASN A 127 9.98 3.15 9.92
CA ASN A 127 10.34 4.39 10.62
C ASN A 127 10.47 5.57 9.65
N GLU A 128 11.07 5.38 8.48
CA GLU A 128 11.13 6.40 7.44
C GLU A 128 9.76 6.78 6.90
N GLU A 129 8.88 5.82 6.67
CA GLU A 129 7.51 6.07 6.23
C GLU A 129 6.73 6.87 7.28
N GLN A 130 6.82 6.51 8.56
CA GLN A 130 6.22 7.29 9.65
C GLN A 130 6.76 8.73 9.66
N ARG A 131 8.07 8.93 9.47
CA ARG A 131 8.67 10.27 9.36
C ARG A 131 8.17 11.02 8.13
N LYS A 132 7.99 10.36 6.98
CA LYS A 132 7.44 10.96 5.76
C LYS A 132 5.99 11.39 5.97
N LEU A 133 5.15 10.55 6.59
CA LEU A 133 3.76 10.87 6.92
C LEU A 133 3.69 12.06 7.89
N ALA A 134 4.51 12.04 8.95
CA ALA A 134 4.62 13.14 9.91
C ALA A 134 4.99 14.47 9.24
N ARG A 135 5.95 14.46 8.30
CA ARG A 135 6.34 15.65 7.52
C ARG A 135 5.22 16.14 6.61
N LYS A 136 4.50 15.24 5.94
CA LYS A 136 3.33 15.58 5.10
C LYS A 136 2.23 16.21 5.94
N GLN A 137 1.90 15.62 7.09
CA GLN A 137 0.88 16.14 8.00
C GLN A 137 1.25 17.54 8.49
N LYS A 138 2.49 17.76 8.95
CA LYS A 138 2.98 19.09 9.35
C LYS A 138 2.82 20.16 8.25
N LYS A 139 3.03 19.79 6.98
CA LYS A 139 2.82 20.71 5.84
C LYS A 139 1.34 20.99 5.57
N ILE A 140 0.44 20.03 5.82
CA ILE A 140 -1.00 20.23 5.69
C ILE A 140 -1.46 21.16 6.81
N ASP A 141 -1.12 20.82 8.05
CA ASP A 141 -1.41 21.58 9.26
C ASP A 141 -0.97 23.05 9.13
N GLY A 142 0.28 23.28 8.74
CA GLY A 142 0.81 24.64 8.57
C GLY A 142 0.14 25.41 7.43
N ARG A 143 -0.32 24.74 6.35
CA ARG A 143 -1.12 25.41 5.30
C ARG A 143 -2.50 25.82 5.81
N VAL A 144 -3.14 24.97 6.60
CA VAL A 144 -4.44 25.26 7.20
C VAL A 144 -4.32 26.45 8.15
N VAL A 145 -3.37 26.40 9.09
CA VAL A 145 -3.10 27.48 10.06
C VAL A 145 -2.76 28.79 9.34
N LYS A 146 -1.87 28.76 8.36
CA LYS A 146 -1.55 29.94 7.53
C LYS A 146 -2.77 30.50 6.81
N SER A 147 -3.66 29.65 6.31
CA SER A 147 -4.89 30.08 5.63
C SER A 147 -5.87 30.76 6.59
N VAL A 148 -6.01 30.23 7.81
CA VAL A 148 -6.85 30.81 8.87
C VAL A 148 -6.32 32.17 9.29
N LEU A 149 -5.02 32.26 9.61
CA LEU A 149 -4.42 33.49 10.10
C LEU A 149 -4.40 34.58 9.03
N ARG A 150 -4.20 34.21 7.76
CA ARG A 150 -4.36 35.16 6.64
C ARG A 150 -5.80 35.66 6.51
N ALA A 151 -6.80 34.79 6.71
CA ALA A 151 -8.20 35.17 6.67
C ALA A 151 -8.58 36.08 7.86
N SER A 152 -8.06 35.78 9.04
CA SER A 152 -8.22 36.60 10.25
C SER A 152 -7.63 38.00 10.06
N GLY A 153 -6.40 38.09 9.56
CA GLY A 153 -5.76 39.39 9.26
C GLY A 153 -6.52 40.22 8.21
N ASN A 154 -7.26 39.56 7.31
CA ASN A 154 -8.13 40.22 6.33
C ASN A 154 -9.56 40.48 6.85
N LYS A 155 -9.83 40.26 8.14
CA LYS A 155 -11.17 40.36 8.77
C LYS A 155 -12.24 39.58 8.02
N ASN A 156 -11.88 38.45 7.41
CA ASN A 156 -12.79 37.62 6.62
C ASN A 156 -13.22 36.39 7.43
N LEU A 157 -14.25 36.56 8.25
CA LEU A 157 -14.73 35.55 9.20
C LEU A 157 -15.24 34.28 8.49
N TYR A 158 -15.90 34.43 7.34
CA TYR A 158 -16.32 33.27 6.54
C TYR A 158 -15.13 32.47 6.02
N ALA A 159 -14.07 33.14 5.56
CA ALA A 159 -12.86 32.47 5.11
C ALA A 159 -12.10 31.79 6.27
N VAL A 160 -12.14 32.37 7.47
CA VAL A 160 -11.59 31.75 8.70
C VAL A 160 -12.25 30.40 8.96
N LEU A 161 -13.59 30.34 8.90
CA LEU A 161 -14.37 29.09 9.03
C LEU A 161 -14.24 28.15 7.82
N GLY A 162 -13.47 28.51 6.78
CA GLY A 162 -13.33 27.72 5.56
C GLY A 162 -14.56 27.76 4.65
N ILE A 163 -15.50 28.68 4.91
CA ILE A 163 -16.69 28.89 4.10
C ILE A 163 -16.30 29.74 2.90
N ARG A 164 -15.99 29.07 1.79
CA ARG A 164 -15.59 29.73 0.54
C ARG A 164 -16.84 30.10 -0.26
N HIS A 165 -17.27 31.35 -0.14
CA HIS A 165 -18.29 31.95 -1.01
C HIS A 165 -17.74 32.07 -2.43
N ARG A 166 -17.77 30.99 -3.21
CA ARG A 166 -17.33 31.03 -4.60
C ARG A 166 -18.23 31.97 -5.42
N PHE A 167 -19.54 32.03 -5.09
CA PHE A 167 -20.49 32.99 -5.65
C PHE A 167 -21.62 33.23 -4.63
N PRO A 168 -21.63 34.36 -3.89
CA PRO A 168 -22.78 34.70 -3.06
C PRO A 168 -23.95 35.07 -3.99
N GLY A 169 -24.92 34.16 -4.14
CA GLY A 169 -26.21 34.42 -4.75
C GLY A 169 -26.14 35.14 -6.10
N LEU A 170 -25.39 34.60 -7.06
CA LEU A 170 -25.42 35.10 -8.44
C LEU A 170 -26.79 34.76 -9.03
N LYS A 171 -27.78 35.61 -8.74
CA LYS A 171 -29.08 35.65 -9.38
C LYS A 171 -28.90 36.49 -10.63
N ILE A 172 -28.72 35.84 -11.78
CA ILE A 172 -28.83 36.53 -13.06
C ILE A 172 -30.33 36.63 -13.32
N PRO A 173 -30.95 37.83 -13.21
CA PRO A 173 -32.36 37.98 -13.54
C PRO A 173 -32.55 37.66 -15.02
N ALA A 174 -33.71 37.10 -15.38
CA ALA A 174 -34.06 36.94 -16.78
C ALA A 174 -34.02 38.31 -17.47
N ARG A 175 -33.32 38.41 -18.60
CA ARG A 175 -33.25 39.63 -19.41
C ARG A 175 -33.57 39.29 -20.85
N GLU A 176 -34.41 40.13 -21.44
CA GLU A 176 -34.56 40.21 -22.89
C GLU A 176 -33.35 40.97 -23.44
N VAL A 177 -32.64 40.34 -24.37
CA VAL A 177 -31.53 40.98 -25.07
C VAL A 177 -31.94 41.12 -26.52
N ASP A 178 -31.94 42.35 -27.01
CA ASP A 178 -32.17 42.66 -28.42
C ASP A 178 -30.80 42.89 -29.07
N LEU A 179 -30.35 41.93 -29.88
CA LEU A 179 -29.15 42.09 -30.68
C LEU A 179 -29.52 42.84 -31.96
N PHE A 180 -29.05 44.09 -32.06
CA PHE A 180 -29.12 44.91 -33.29
C PHE A 180 -30.53 45.12 -33.86
N GLY A 181 -31.58 45.05 -33.03
CA GLY A 181 -32.97 45.27 -33.45
C GLY A 181 -33.55 44.19 -34.36
N ALA A 182 -32.84 43.07 -34.55
CA ALA A 182 -33.26 41.97 -35.43
C ALA A 182 -33.35 40.61 -34.71
N LEU A 183 -32.65 40.44 -33.58
CA LEU A 183 -32.63 39.17 -32.86
C LEU A 183 -32.94 39.36 -31.38
N ARG A 184 -34.18 39.05 -31.00
CA ARG A 184 -34.66 39.11 -29.62
C ARG A 184 -34.53 37.73 -28.99
N PHE A 185 -33.66 37.59 -27.99
CA PHE A 185 -33.50 36.35 -27.24
C PHE A 185 -33.67 36.56 -25.75
N THR A 186 -34.43 35.66 -25.13
CA THR A 186 -34.68 35.66 -23.69
C THR A 186 -33.63 34.79 -23.03
N ILE A 187 -32.72 35.39 -22.27
CA ILE A 187 -31.81 34.63 -21.42
C ILE A 187 -32.61 34.25 -20.16
N PRO A 188 -32.91 32.94 -19.93
CA PRO A 188 -33.57 32.53 -18.70
C PRO A 188 -32.69 32.88 -17.50
N GLY A 189 -33.31 33.36 -16.43
CA GLY A 189 -32.59 33.73 -15.22
C GLY A 189 -31.98 32.48 -14.57
N ILE A 190 -30.65 32.46 -14.43
CA ILE A 190 -29.94 31.36 -13.77
C ILE A 190 -29.65 31.78 -12.33
N SER A 191 -30.14 31.00 -11.36
CA SER A 191 -29.75 31.12 -9.95
C SER A 191 -28.68 30.08 -9.64
N LEU A 192 -27.41 30.47 -9.78
CA LEU A 192 -26.29 29.66 -9.34
C LEU A 192 -26.09 29.92 -7.84
N PHE A 193 -26.42 28.92 -7.02
CA PHE A 193 -26.18 28.86 -5.58
C PHE A 193 -27.09 29.77 -4.72
N SER A 194 -28.36 29.37 -4.61
CA SER A 194 -29.28 29.84 -3.57
C SER A 194 -29.14 28.99 -2.31
N GLY A 195 -28.14 29.30 -1.49
CA GLY A 195 -28.03 28.72 -0.16
C GLY A 195 -27.61 29.81 0.79
N GLU A 196 -28.58 30.48 1.42
CA GLU A 196 -28.29 31.24 2.62
C GLU A 196 -27.58 30.31 3.60
N LEU A 197 -26.44 30.73 4.12
CA LEU A 197 -25.73 29.97 5.13
C LEU A 197 -26.62 29.88 6.37
N SER A 198 -27.22 28.72 6.57
CA SER A 198 -27.96 28.42 7.80
C SER A 198 -26.98 28.34 8.97
N GLU A 199 -27.40 28.76 10.16
CA GLU A 199 -26.64 28.62 11.41
C GLU A 199 -26.12 27.18 11.63
N LYS A 200 -26.92 26.18 11.23
CA LYS A 200 -26.51 24.76 11.29
C LYS A 200 -25.26 24.49 10.45
N GLN A 201 -25.14 25.11 9.28
CA GLN A 201 -23.97 24.97 8.41
C GLN A 201 -22.77 25.69 8.99
N ILE A 202 -22.96 26.88 9.56
CA ILE A 202 -21.89 27.65 10.24
C ILE A 202 -21.32 26.82 11.40
N ARG A 203 -22.18 26.29 12.27
CA ARG A 203 -21.77 25.44 13.40
C ARG A 203 -21.07 24.15 12.93
N LYS A 204 -21.49 23.56 11.81
CA LYS A 204 -20.83 22.39 11.22
C LYS A 204 -19.41 22.73 10.74
N GLN A 205 -19.24 23.87 10.08
CA GLN A 205 -17.93 24.30 9.58
C GLN A 205 -17.00 24.71 10.72
N PHE A 206 -17.53 25.37 11.76
CA PHE A 206 -16.79 25.62 13.00
C PHE A 206 -16.21 24.33 13.58
N ARG A 207 -17.04 23.29 13.82
CA ARG A 207 -16.54 22.01 14.38
C ARG A 207 -15.44 21.41 13.52
N LYS A 208 -15.64 21.40 12.19
CA LYS A 208 -14.64 20.88 11.26
C LYS A 208 -13.33 21.67 11.36
N ARG A 209 -13.42 23.00 11.33
CA ARG A 209 -12.25 23.87 11.34
C ARG A 209 -11.50 23.82 12.67
N ALA A 210 -12.23 23.81 13.78
CA ALA A 210 -11.68 23.65 15.12
C ALA A 210 -10.88 22.36 15.26
N MET A 211 -11.36 21.24 14.70
CA MET A 211 -10.60 19.98 14.68
C MET A 211 -9.33 20.05 13.83
N GLU A 212 -9.33 20.81 12.73
CA GLU A 212 -8.15 20.98 11.86
C GLU A 212 -7.05 21.84 12.50
N VAL A 213 -7.42 22.84 13.31
CA VAL A 213 -6.48 23.78 13.96
C VAL A 213 -6.26 23.53 15.45
N HIS A 214 -6.79 22.42 15.99
CA HIS A 214 -6.70 22.12 17.42
C HIS A 214 -5.23 21.99 17.88
N PRO A 215 -4.80 22.68 18.96
CA PRO A 215 -3.40 22.72 19.38
C PRO A 215 -2.82 21.34 19.75
N ASP A 216 -3.64 20.42 20.27
CA ASP A 216 -3.21 19.04 20.59
C ASP A 216 -2.97 18.17 19.35
N LYS A 217 -3.73 18.37 18.26
CA LYS A 217 -3.66 17.53 17.06
C LYS A 217 -2.76 18.12 15.98
N ASN A 218 -2.71 19.44 15.91
CA ASN A 218 -1.99 20.20 14.90
C ASN A 218 -0.56 20.46 15.39
N ARG A 219 0.43 20.10 14.56
CA ARG A 219 1.86 20.19 14.93
C ARG A 219 2.49 21.57 14.65
N ASP A 220 1.69 22.57 14.29
CA ASP A 220 2.16 23.94 14.05
C ASP A 220 2.11 24.78 15.34
N GLY A 221 3.18 25.51 15.64
CA GLY A 221 3.26 26.35 16.85
C GLY A 221 2.24 27.50 16.88
N ARG A 222 1.65 27.86 15.73
CA ARG A 222 0.62 28.91 15.61
C ARG A 222 -0.80 28.35 15.63
N ALA A 223 -0.97 27.05 15.90
CA ALA A 223 -2.29 26.42 15.97
C ALA A 223 -3.19 27.10 17.02
N GLN A 224 -2.64 27.49 18.17
CA GLN A 224 -3.39 28.20 19.21
C GLN A 224 -3.96 29.54 18.72
N GLU A 225 -3.14 30.35 18.04
CA GLU A 225 -3.56 31.63 17.45
C GLU A 225 -4.68 31.41 16.41
N ALA A 226 -4.53 30.38 15.57
CA ALA A 226 -5.54 30.04 14.58
C ALA A 226 -6.83 29.51 15.21
N PHE A 227 -6.75 28.77 16.30
CA PHE A 227 -7.90 28.26 17.03
C PHE A 227 -8.72 29.40 17.64
N VAL A 228 -8.06 30.35 18.31
CA VAL A 228 -8.70 31.56 18.84
C VAL A 228 -9.40 32.34 17.72
N ALA A 229 -8.74 32.55 16.58
CA ALA A 229 -9.37 33.22 15.44
C ALA A 229 -10.61 32.48 14.91
N VAL A 230 -10.63 31.15 14.95
CA VAL A 230 -11.79 30.33 14.55
C VAL A 230 -12.93 30.46 15.56
N GLU A 231 -12.64 30.52 16.85
CA GLU A 231 -13.64 30.76 17.91
C GLU A 231 -14.25 32.16 17.82
N GLU A 232 -13.44 33.20 17.64
CA GLU A 232 -13.89 34.58 17.45
C GLU A 232 -14.81 34.70 16.23
N ALA A 233 -14.39 34.11 15.09
CA ALA A 233 -15.21 34.10 13.89
C ALA A 233 -16.54 33.36 14.09
N ALA A 234 -16.53 32.25 14.83
CA ALA A 234 -17.75 31.52 15.14
C ALA A 234 -18.67 32.28 16.10
N ALA A 235 -18.13 32.99 17.09
CA ALA A 235 -18.91 33.78 18.03
C ALA A 235 -19.71 34.87 17.30
N VAL A 236 -19.05 35.62 16.41
CA VAL A 236 -19.68 36.69 15.62
C VAL A 236 -20.68 36.12 14.60
N LEU A 237 -20.34 35.02 13.91
CA LEU A 237 -21.18 34.47 12.85
C LEU A 237 -22.35 33.61 13.36
N SER A 238 -22.30 33.17 14.63
CA SER A 238 -23.39 32.41 15.25
C SER A 238 -24.52 33.29 15.75
N ASP A 239 -24.24 34.54 16.16
CA ASP A 239 -25.26 35.50 16.55
C ASP A 239 -25.81 36.22 15.30
N PRO A 240 -27.12 36.10 15.00
CA PRO A 240 -27.70 36.71 13.80
C PRO A 240 -27.54 38.23 13.75
N ARG A 241 -27.57 38.92 14.90
CA ARG A 241 -27.42 40.39 14.95
C ARG A 241 -26.00 40.82 14.62
N GLN A 242 -25.01 40.15 15.21
CA GLN A 242 -23.61 40.44 14.96
C GLN A 242 -23.20 40.05 13.53
N ARG A 243 -23.75 38.95 13.02
CA ARG A 243 -23.57 38.52 11.64
C ARG A 243 -24.12 39.54 10.65
N GLU A 244 -25.32 40.07 10.87
CA GLU A 244 -25.90 41.10 10.01
C GLU A 244 -25.06 42.38 10.00
N ALA A 245 -24.60 42.83 11.17
CA ALA A 245 -23.71 43.98 11.28
C ALA A 245 -22.38 43.76 10.53
N TYR A 246 -21.78 42.59 10.69
CA TYR A 246 -20.58 42.19 9.97
C TYR A 246 -20.79 42.12 8.45
N ASP A 247 -21.90 41.52 8.00
CA ASP A 247 -22.25 41.41 6.58
C ASP A 247 -22.49 42.80 5.96
N ALA A 248 -23.14 43.71 6.69
CA ALA A 248 -23.36 45.09 6.28
C ALA A 248 -22.04 45.88 6.15
N GLU A 249 -21.16 45.80 7.14
CA GLU A 249 -19.84 46.45 7.08
C GLU A 249 -19.01 45.91 5.92
N ARG A 250 -19.00 44.58 5.75
CA ARG A 250 -18.31 43.91 4.65
C ARG A 250 -18.85 44.34 3.29
N ALA A 251 -20.16 44.42 3.12
CA ALA A 251 -20.79 44.88 1.88
C ALA A 251 -20.44 46.35 1.57
N ARG A 252 -20.41 47.20 2.60
CA ARG A 252 -19.98 48.60 2.47
C ARG A 252 -18.53 48.70 2.01
N GLN A 253 -17.61 47.99 2.67
CA GLN A 253 -16.20 47.98 2.29
C GLN A 253 -16.00 47.48 0.84
N GLN A 254 -16.73 46.44 0.43
CA GLN A 254 -16.70 45.94 -0.95
C GLN A 254 -17.18 46.99 -1.96
N LYS A 255 -18.25 47.71 -1.63
CA LYS A 255 -18.77 48.79 -2.47
C LYS A 255 -17.76 49.94 -2.60
N GLU A 256 -17.15 50.38 -1.51
CA GLU A 256 -16.12 51.42 -1.51
C GLU A 256 -14.90 51.03 -2.36
N GLN A 257 -14.42 49.79 -2.21
CA GLN A 257 -13.32 49.26 -3.03
C GLN A 257 -13.69 49.18 -4.51
N LEU A 258 -14.91 48.76 -4.83
CA LEU A 258 -15.41 48.72 -6.20
C LEU A 258 -15.49 50.12 -6.82
N GLU A 259 -15.99 51.11 -6.08
CA GLU A 259 -16.05 52.49 -6.56
C GLU A 259 -14.64 53.08 -6.76
N ARG A 260 -13.69 52.79 -5.85
CA ARG A 260 -12.28 53.15 -6.03
C ARG A 260 -11.68 52.52 -7.28
N TYR A 261 -11.93 51.23 -7.50
CA TYR A 261 -11.47 50.51 -8.67
C TYR A 261 -12.08 51.08 -9.96
N LYS A 262 -13.40 51.31 -10.00
CA LYS A 262 -14.07 51.97 -11.12
C LYS A 262 -13.45 53.34 -11.40
N GLY A 263 -13.14 54.12 -10.36
CA GLY A 263 -12.46 55.40 -10.48
C GLY A 263 -11.07 55.26 -11.13
N ALA A 264 -10.24 54.36 -10.64
CA ALA A 264 -8.90 54.10 -11.18
C ALA A 264 -8.95 53.63 -12.64
N VAL A 265 -9.89 52.74 -12.97
CA VAL A 265 -10.11 52.28 -14.36
C VAL A 265 -10.58 53.43 -15.23
N LYS A 266 -11.52 54.26 -14.78
CA LYS A 266 -11.96 55.45 -15.53
C LYS A 266 -10.80 56.40 -15.80
N THR A 267 -9.92 56.65 -14.82
CA THR A 267 -8.75 57.52 -15.02
C THR A 267 -7.72 56.91 -15.96
N ALA A 268 -7.46 55.60 -15.84
CA ALA A 268 -6.54 54.90 -16.74
C ALA A 268 -7.07 54.88 -18.17
N MET A 269 -8.37 54.65 -18.34
CA MET A 269 -9.06 54.70 -19.63
C MET A 269 -9.02 56.12 -20.21
N ALA A 270 -9.24 57.15 -19.40
CA ALA A 270 -9.15 58.54 -19.83
C ALA A 270 -7.73 58.92 -20.26
N TYR A 271 -6.71 58.45 -19.54
CA TYR A 271 -5.32 58.63 -19.92
C TYR A 271 -5.00 57.92 -21.23
N ALA A 272 -5.43 56.67 -21.39
CA ALA A 272 -5.30 55.92 -22.63
C ALA A 272 -5.98 56.65 -23.81
N TRP A 273 -7.20 57.15 -23.59
CA TRP A 273 -7.94 57.95 -24.58
C TRP A 273 -7.25 59.26 -24.93
N ALA A 274 -6.61 59.93 -23.97
CA ALA A 274 -5.85 61.15 -24.21
C ALA A 274 -4.57 60.87 -25.02
N LEU A 275 -3.88 59.76 -24.74
CA LEU A 275 -2.69 59.34 -25.48
C LEU A 275 -3.04 58.96 -26.92
N THR A 276 -4.09 58.17 -27.13
CA THR A 276 -4.57 57.80 -28.48
C THR A 276 -5.02 59.02 -29.27
N ARG A 277 -5.70 59.99 -28.62
CA ARG A 277 -6.08 61.24 -29.28
C ARG A 277 -4.86 62.05 -29.75
N ARG A 278 -3.80 62.13 -28.93
CA ARG A 278 -2.55 62.83 -29.29
C ARG A 278 -1.82 62.16 -30.45
N THR A 279 -1.72 60.83 -30.44
CA THR A 279 -1.06 60.11 -31.53
C THR A 279 -1.84 60.25 -32.83
N VAL A 280 -3.18 60.13 -32.79
CA VAL A 280 -4.04 60.37 -33.96
C VAL A 280 -3.88 61.80 -34.49
N GLN A 281 -3.81 62.82 -33.63
CA GLN A 281 -3.58 64.21 -34.06
C GLN A 281 -2.22 64.41 -34.75
N VAL A 282 -1.15 63.81 -34.22
CA VAL A 282 0.18 63.88 -34.86
C VAL A 282 0.16 63.19 -36.23
N ILE A 283 -0.45 61.99 -36.32
CA ILE A 283 -0.54 61.26 -37.59
C ILE A 283 -1.42 62.02 -38.59
N GLN A 284 -2.52 62.63 -38.16
CA GLN A 284 -3.35 63.51 -39.00
C GLN A 284 -2.58 64.73 -39.50
N THR A 285 -1.72 65.32 -38.66
CA THR A 285 -0.89 66.46 -39.06
C THR A 285 0.19 66.04 -40.06
N LEU A 286 0.71 64.81 -39.96
CA LEU A 286 1.71 64.27 -40.88
C LEU A 286 1.13 63.80 -42.22
N LEU A 287 -0.05 63.15 -42.23
CA LEU A 287 -0.69 62.64 -43.45
C LEU A 287 -1.62 63.67 -44.13
N GLY A 288 -1.99 64.75 -43.43
CA GLY A 288 -2.89 65.78 -43.93
C GLY A 288 -4.25 65.23 -44.38
N PRO A 289 -4.84 65.72 -45.48
CA PRO A 289 -6.19 65.33 -45.92
C PRO A 289 -6.31 63.86 -46.35
N PHE A 290 -5.18 63.14 -46.50
CA PHE A 290 -5.17 61.73 -46.90
C PHE A 290 -5.26 60.75 -45.72
N PHE A 291 -5.26 61.22 -44.47
CA PHE A 291 -5.33 60.34 -43.29
C PHE A 291 -6.59 59.47 -43.26
N VAL A 292 -7.76 60.08 -43.49
CA VAL A 292 -9.07 59.40 -43.41
C VAL A 292 -9.20 58.29 -44.46
N PRO A 293 -8.93 58.52 -45.76
CA PRO A 293 -9.03 57.45 -46.76
C PRO A 293 -8.00 56.33 -46.53
N VAL A 294 -6.76 56.65 -46.12
CA VAL A 294 -5.74 55.63 -45.83
C VAL A 294 -6.12 54.78 -44.60
N ALA A 295 -6.65 55.40 -43.55
CA ALA A 295 -7.10 54.68 -42.35
C ALA A 295 -8.29 53.74 -42.64
N ILE A 296 -9.24 54.16 -43.49
CA ILE A 296 -10.38 53.33 -43.91
C ILE A 296 -9.90 52.13 -44.72
N ILE A 297 -8.98 52.34 -45.68
CA ILE A 297 -8.42 51.25 -46.48
C ILE A 297 -7.65 50.27 -45.59
N LEU A 298 -6.85 50.76 -44.65
CA LEU A 298 -6.08 49.91 -43.73
C LEU A 298 -6.98 49.11 -42.78
N ALA A 299 -8.08 49.70 -42.31
CA ALA A 299 -9.07 49.03 -41.48
C ALA A 299 -9.93 48.01 -42.24
N LEU A 300 -10.04 48.11 -43.56
CA LEU A 300 -10.73 47.13 -44.42
C LEU A 300 -9.83 45.96 -44.85
N ILE A 301 -8.51 46.07 -44.70
CA ILE A 301 -7.52 45.04 -45.06
C ILE A 301 -7.23 44.08 -43.90
N ILE A 302 -7.45 44.51 -42.65
CA ILE A 302 -7.32 43.71 -41.42
C ILE A 302 -8.63 42.99 -41.13
#